data_AF-A0A2T0KGW1-F1
#
_entry.id   AF-A0A2T0KGW1-F1
#
_cell.length_a   1.000
_cell.length_b   1.000
_cell.length_c   1.000
_cell.angle_alpha   90.00
_cell.angle_beta   90.00
_cell.angle_gamma   90.00
#
_symmetry.space_group_name_H-M   'P 1'
#
loop_
_entity.id
_entity.type
_entity.pdbx_description
1 polymer ?
#
loop_
_entity_poly.entity_id
_entity_poly.type
_entity_poly.pdbx_seq_one_letter_code
_entity_poly.pdbx_strand_id
1 'polypeptide(L)'
;MIRQPDDAPRHVVATTSEAETVLRRLARDGWTARAGFALPDPSWDVGAAHLVLHGRIGDDDLESAQLAVLAAARGAGIVAVCDPESGAGRALIDDLSRLGPVHRGIDGSDLIANLIPEQRALLDRLAAGDTIAAAAAAEFLSLRTANRRIAEARALFGVRTTREAVLAYLRQRQRSPE
;
A
#
# COMPACT_ATOMS: atom_id res chain seq x y z
N MET A 1 -27.17 -1.52 2.63
CA MET A 1 -25.80 -1.11 2.97
C MET A 1 -25.16 -0.63 1.67
N ILE A 2 -25.28 0.67 1.40
CA ILE A 2 -24.89 1.29 0.13
C ILE A 2 -23.38 1.50 0.22
N ARG A 3 -22.59 0.83 -0.63
CA ARG A 3 -21.15 1.12 -0.77
C ARG A 3 -21.03 2.62 -1.05
N GLN A 4 -20.28 3.36 -0.23
CA GLN A 4 -19.90 4.72 -0.60
C GLN A 4 -19.19 4.68 -1.97
N PRO A 5 -19.40 5.66 -2.87
CA PRO A 5 -18.72 5.73 -4.17
C PRO A 5 -17.20 5.97 -4.08
N ASP A 6 -16.65 6.16 -2.88
CA ASP A 6 -15.36 6.77 -2.67
C ASP A 6 -14.30 5.71 -2.37
N ASP A 7 -13.60 5.23 -3.41
CA ASP A 7 -12.25 5.73 -3.71
C ASP A 7 -11.61 4.91 -4.84
N ALA A 8 -11.22 5.58 -5.92
CA ALA A 8 -10.51 4.92 -7.00
C ALA A 8 -9.13 4.44 -6.50
N PRO A 9 -8.72 3.18 -6.76
CA PRO A 9 -7.51 2.62 -6.19
C PRO A 9 -6.29 3.34 -6.75
N ARG A 10 -5.45 3.90 -5.90
CA ARG A 10 -4.21 4.58 -6.28
C ARG A 10 -3.03 3.82 -5.73
N HIS A 11 -2.26 3.20 -6.61
CA HIS A 11 -1.08 2.41 -6.28
C HIS A 11 0.16 3.01 -6.95
N VAL A 12 1.23 3.16 -6.16
CA VAL A 12 2.58 3.46 -6.64
C VAL A 12 3.48 2.29 -6.27
N VAL A 13 4.05 1.62 -7.26
CA VAL A 13 4.84 0.39 -7.08
C VAL A 13 6.22 0.54 -7.71
N ALA A 14 7.20 -0.20 -7.20
CA ALA A 14 8.58 -0.05 -7.64
C ALA A 14 8.88 -0.80 -8.94
N THR A 15 8.11 -1.86 -9.23
CA THR A 15 8.40 -2.73 -10.38
C THR A 15 7.14 -3.11 -11.17
N THR A 16 7.36 -3.53 -12.41
CA THR A 16 6.28 -3.99 -13.30
C THR A 16 5.60 -5.26 -12.78
N SER A 17 6.33 -6.18 -12.14
CA SER A 17 5.74 -7.41 -11.58
C SER A 17 4.82 -7.14 -10.38
N GLU A 18 5.15 -6.12 -9.58
CA GLU A 18 4.26 -5.61 -8.53
C GLU A 18 2.98 -5.03 -9.14
N ALA A 19 3.10 -4.21 -10.20
CA ALA A 19 1.95 -3.64 -10.91
C ALA A 19 1.05 -4.73 -11.48
N GLU A 20 1.59 -5.75 -12.14
CA GLU A 20 0.82 -6.88 -12.67
C GLU A 20 0.06 -7.64 -11.57
N THR A 21 0.63 -7.73 -10.37
CA THR A 21 -0.02 -8.38 -9.24
C THR A 21 -1.18 -7.54 -8.71
N VAL A 22 -1.00 -6.21 -8.59
CA VAL A 22 -2.07 -5.26 -8.23
C VAL A 22 -3.18 -5.28 -9.28
N LEU A 23 -2.85 -5.20 -10.57
CA LEU A 23 -3.82 -5.18 -11.67
C LEU A 23 -4.65 -6.47 -11.71
N ARG A 24 -4.04 -7.64 -11.49
CA ARG A 24 -4.77 -8.91 -11.39
C ARG A 24 -5.74 -8.95 -10.21
N ARG A 25 -5.40 -8.31 -9.09
CA ARG A 25 -6.33 -8.16 -7.94
C ARG A 25 -7.49 -7.25 -8.32
N LEU A 26 -7.20 -6.04 -8.82
CA LEU A 26 -8.22 -5.06 -9.20
C LEU A 26 -9.18 -5.60 -10.27
N ALA A 27 -8.68 -6.39 -11.23
CA ALA A 27 -9.51 -7.04 -12.24
C ALA A 27 -10.53 -8.02 -11.63
N ARG A 28 -10.16 -8.73 -10.56
CA ARG A 28 -11.11 -9.60 -9.82
C ARG A 28 -12.14 -8.79 -9.04
N ASP A 29 -11.78 -7.57 -8.65
CA ASP A 29 -12.67 -6.62 -7.96
C ASP A 29 -13.57 -5.83 -8.95
N GLY A 30 -13.46 -6.11 -10.25
CA GLY A 30 -14.31 -5.54 -11.30
C GLY A 30 -13.72 -4.34 -12.03
N TRP A 31 -12.44 -4.01 -11.81
CA TRP A 31 -11.75 -2.93 -12.53
C TRP A 31 -11.28 -3.36 -13.92
N THR A 32 -11.42 -2.48 -14.90
CA THR A 32 -10.90 -2.69 -16.26
C THR A 32 -9.56 -2.00 -16.42
N ALA A 33 -8.51 -2.78 -16.61
CA ALA A 33 -7.14 -2.27 -16.76
C ALA A 33 -6.88 -1.71 -18.16
N ARG A 34 -6.22 -0.55 -18.22
CA ARG A 34 -5.79 0.08 -19.47
C ARG A 34 -4.37 0.63 -19.33
N ALA A 35 -3.55 0.37 -20.34
CA ALA A 35 -2.21 0.92 -20.42
C ALA A 35 -2.23 2.42 -20.79
N GLY A 36 -1.35 3.19 -20.16
CA GLY A 36 -1.23 4.64 -20.31
C GLY A 36 -2.21 5.43 -19.46
N PHE A 37 -1.86 6.68 -19.15
CA PHE A 37 -2.65 7.56 -18.27
C PHE A 37 -3.57 8.53 -19.01
N ALA A 38 -3.51 8.54 -20.35
CA ALA A 38 -4.41 9.35 -21.16
C ALA A 38 -5.82 8.74 -21.17
N LEU A 39 -6.80 9.50 -20.67
CA LEU A 39 -8.20 9.13 -20.78
C LEU A 39 -8.71 9.37 -22.21
N PRO A 40 -9.45 8.42 -22.80
CA PRO A 40 -9.99 8.56 -24.14
C PRO A 40 -11.27 9.42 -24.22
N ASP A 41 -11.97 9.59 -23.09
CA ASP A 41 -13.29 10.23 -23.03
C ASP A 41 -13.17 11.69 -22.56
N PRO A 42 -13.79 12.67 -23.24
CA PRO A 42 -13.92 14.03 -22.72
C PRO A 42 -14.84 14.15 -21.50
N SER A 43 -15.58 13.10 -21.11
CA SER A 43 -16.41 13.08 -19.92
C SER A 43 -15.59 13.37 -18.67
N TRP A 44 -16.05 14.35 -17.88
CA TRP A 44 -15.32 14.77 -16.68
C TRP A 44 -15.28 13.70 -15.58
N ASP A 45 -16.30 12.86 -15.48
CA ASP A 45 -16.39 11.77 -14.49
C ASP A 45 -16.31 10.42 -15.18
N VAL A 46 -15.29 9.63 -14.83
CA VAL A 46 -15.09 8.26 -15.31
C VAL A 46 -15.21 7.22 -14.20
N GLY A 47 -15.63 7.62 -12.99
CA GLY A 47 -15.74 6.73 -11.83
C GLY A 47 -16.69 5.56 -12.07
N ALA A 48 -17.80 5.79 -12.78
CA ALA A 48 -18.77 4.75 -13.13
C ALA A 48 -18.20 3.67 -14.06
N ALA A 49 -17.10 3.94 -14.77
CA ALA A 49 -16.51 3.00 -15.72
C ALA A 49 -15.57 1.98 -15.05
N HIS A 50 -15.26 2.13 -13.75
CA HIS A 50 -14.30 1.29 -13.01
C HIS A 50 -13.00 1.06 -13.80
N LEU A 51 -12.45 2.12 -14.39
CA LEU A 51 -11.22 2.05 -15.17
C LEU A 51 -10.00 2.20 -14.26
N VAL A 52 -9.01 1.33 -14.43
CA VAL A 52 -7.69 1.49 -13.80
C VAL A 52 -6.62 1.70 -14.87
N LEU A 53 -5.95 2.84 -14.82
CA LEU A 53 -4.87 3.20 -15.72
C LEU A 53 -3.53 2.78 -15.13
N HIS A 54 -2.65 2.23 -15.97
CA HIS A 54 -1.33 1.79 -15.54
C HIS A 54 -0.23 2.14 -16.52
N GLY A 55 0.96 2.42 -15.98
CA GLY A 55 2.11 2.82 -16.78
C GLY A 55 3.35 2.99 -15.92
N ARG A 56 4.51 3.07 -16.59
CA ARG A 56 5.76 3.45 -15.95
C ARG A 56 5.92 4.96 -16.02
N ILE A 57 6.39 5.56 -14.94
CA ILE A 57 6.72 6.98 -14.85
C ILE A 57 8.19 7.05 -14.47
N GLY A 58 9.01 7.58 -15.39
CA GLY A 58 10.42 7.88 -15.12
C GLY A 58 10.58 9.24 -14.43
N ASP A 59 11.78 9.53 -13.96
CA ASP A 59 12.07 10.78 -13.24
C ASP A 59 11.88 12.03 -14.11
N ASP A 60 12.13 11.93 -15.41
CA ASP A 60 11.97 13.01 -16.37
C ASP A 60 10.57 13.03 -17.04
N ASP A 61 9.69 12.08 -16.70
CA ASP A 61 8.38 11.91 -17.34
C ASP A 61 7.26 12.62 -16.56
N LEU A 62 7.40 13.93 -16.46
CA LEU A 62 6.43 14.80 -15.77
C LEU A 62 5.05 14.80 -16.44
N GLU A 63 5.00 14.58 -17.76
CA GLU A 63 3.75 14.54 -18.52
C GLU A 63 2.89 13.34 -18.11
N SER A 64 3.48 12.13 -18.08
CA SER A 64 2.76 10.94 -17.61
C SER A 64 2.32 11.05 -16.15
N ALA A 65 3.14 11.69 -15.30
CA ALA A 65 2.76 11.95 -13.91
C ALA A 65 1.54 12.86 -13.80
N GLN A 66 1.50 13.97 -14.55
CA GLN A 66 0.37 14.89 -14.58
C GLN A 66 -0.90 14.22 -15.13
N LEU A 67 -0.77 13.42 -16.18
CA LEU A 67 -1.89 12.65 -16.73
C LEU A 67 -2.45 11.65 -15.72
N ALA A 68 -1.58 10.99 -14.93
CA ALA A 68 -2.00 10.07 -13.88
C ALA A 68 -2.80 10.77 -12.78
N VAL A 69 -2.33 11.93 -12.29
CA VAL A 69 -3.04 12.74 -11.29
C VAL A 69 -4.38 13.23 -11.83
N LEU A 70 -4.39 13.73 -13.07
CA LEU A 70 -5.60 14.22 -13.71
C LEU A 70 -6.64 13.10 -13.91
N ALA A 71 -6.19 11.90 -14.29
CA ALA A 71 -7.08 10.74 -14.40
C ALA A 71 -7.64 10.31 -13.04
N ALA A 72 -6.82 10.32 -11.98
CA ALA A 72 -7.28 10.06 -10.61
C ALA A 72 -8.33 11.06 -10.15
N ALA A 73 -8.13 12.36 -10.44
CA ALA A 73 -9.07 13.42 -10.08
C ALA A 73 -10.43 13.28 -10.78
N ARG A 74 -10.48 12.55 -11.91
CA ARG A 74 -11.72 12.21 -12.65
C ARG A 74 -12.34 10.89 -12.21
N GLY A 75 -11.78 10.22 -11.21
CA GLY A 75 -12.31 8.96 -10.65
C GLY A 75 -11.73 7.69 -11.27
N ALA A 76 -10.66 7.76 -12.08
CA ALA A 76 -9.96 6.57 -12.55
C ALA A 76 -9.03 6.01 -11.46
N GLY A 77 -8.93 4.69 -11.37
CA GLY A 77 -7.89 4.02 -10.59
C GLY A 77 -6.52 4.22 -11.25
N ILE A 78 -5.45 4.28 -10.47
CA ILE A 78 -4.07 4.47 -10.94
C ILE A 78 -3.18 3.36 -10.39
N VAL A 79 -2.37 2.77 -11.26
CA VAL A 79 -1.24 1.90 -10.90
C VAL A 79 0.02 2.39 -11.62
N ALA A 80 0.81 3.21 -10.94
CA ALA A 80 2.04 3.78 -11.46
C ALA A 80 3.25 2.94 -11.04
N VAL A 81 4.12 2.61 -11.99
CA VAL A 81 5.45 2.04 -11.73
C VAL A 81 6.47 3.17 -11.71
N CYS A 82 6.95 3.55 -10.53
CA CYS A 82 8.02 4.53 -10.36
C CYS A 82 8.82 4.28 -9.08
N ASP A 83 10.02 4.86 -9.01
CA ASP A 83 10.79 4.87 -7.76
C ASP A 83 10.15 5.86 -6.78
N PRO A 84 9.60 5.42 -5.63
CA PRO A 84 8.96 6.32 -4.67
C PRO A 84 9.94 7.29 -4.00
N GLU A 85 11.25 7.04 -4.09
CA GLU A 85 12.28 7.91 -3.54
C GLU A 85 12.82 8.94 -4.55
N SER A 86 12.40 8.85 -5.81
CA SER A 86 12.80 9.83 -6.81
C SER A 86 12.00 11.14 -6.69
N GLY A 87 12.50 12.19 -7.34
CA GLY A 87 11.81 13.49 -7.36
C GLY A 87 10.39 13.39 -7.94
N ALA A 88 10.25 12.71 -9.08
CA ALA A 88 8.96 12.51 -9.73
C ALA A 88 8.05 11.57 -8.92
N GLY A 89 8.59 10.50 -8.35
CA GLY A 89 7.82 9.59 -7.51
C GLY A 89 7.25 10.26 -6.26
N ARG A 90 8.07 11.09 -5.57
CA ARG A 90 7.62 11.87 -4.42
C ARG A 90 6.55 12.90 -4.78
N ALA A 91 6.74 13.62 -5.88
CA ALA A 91 5.75 14.60 -6.37
C ALA A 91 4.42 13.92 -6.73
N LEU A 92 4.47 12.82 -7.48
CA LEU A 92 3.28 12.05 -7.85
C LEU A 92 2.53 11.54 -6.62
N ILE A 93 3.25 11.03 -5.61
CA ILE A 93 2.64 10.56 -4.38
C ILE A 93 1.98 11.72 -3.61
N ASP A 94 2.65 12.87 -3.51
CA ASP A 94 2.09 14.06 -2.86
C ASP A 94 0.79 14.51 -3.54
N ASP A 95 0.81 14.63 -4.87
CA ASP A 95 -0.36 15.04 -5.65
C ASP A 95 -1.52 14.04 -5.53
N LEU A 96 -1.25 12.74 -5.66
CA LEU A 96 -2.28 11.70 -5.52
C LEU A 96 -2.82 11.63 -4.09
N SER A 97 -1.99 11.88 -3.07
CA SER A 97 -2.40 11.85 -1.66
C SER A 97 -3.38 12.97 -1.29
N ARG A 98 -3.38 14.08 -2.04
CA ARG A 98 -4.37 15.15 -1.90
C ARG A 98 -5.77 14.72 -2.37
N LEU A 99 -5.85 13.71 -3.24
CA LEU A 99 -7.11 13.16 -3.76
C LEU A 99 -7.66 12.02 -2.88
N GLY A 100 -6.80 11.40 -2.08
CA GLY A 100 -7.15 10.36 -1.11
C GLY A 100 -5.98 9.39 -0.88
N PRO A 101 -6.18 8.27 -0.18
CA PRO A 101 -5.12 7.32 0.14
C PRO A 101 -4.35 6.83 -1.11
N VAL A 102 -3.04 6.74 -0.96
CA VAL A 102 -2.12 6.20 -1.97
C VAL A 102 -1.38 5.01 -1.38
N HIS A 103 -1.58 3.86 -2.00
CA HIS A 103 -0.98 2.61 -1.60
C HIS A 103 0.40 2.46 -2.24
N ARG A 104 1.42 2.19 -1.43
CA ARG A 104 2.78 1.96 -1.92
C ARG A 104 3.08 0.46 -1.94
N GLY A 105 3.47 -0.06 -3.10
CA GLY A 105 3.76 -1.49 -3.30
C GLY A 105 2.53 -2.36 -3.59
N ILE A 106 2.74 -3.68 -3.60
CA ILE A 106 1.75 -4.70 -3.98
C ILE A 106 0.55 -4.73 -3.04
N ASP A 107 0.85 -4.52 -1.76
CA ASP A 107 -0.08 -4.70 -0.67
C ASP A 107 -0.62 -3.35 -0.23
N GLY A 108 -1.44 -2.71 -1.07
CA GLY A 108 -2.32 -1.64 -0.57
C GLY A 108 -3.21 -2.05 0.62
N SER A 109 -3.16 -3.32 1.03
CA SER A 109 -3.55 -3.77 2.36
C SER A 109 -2.58 -3.22 3.41
N ASP A 110 -3.09 -2.43 4.34
CA ASP A 110 -2.35 -2.13 5.56
C ASP A 110 -1.96 -3.46 6.25
N LEU A 111 -0.70 -3.86 6.14
CA LEU A 111 -0.21 -5.13 6.72
C LEU A 111 -0.43 -5.14 8.24
N ILE A 112 -0.46 -3.96 8.86
CA ILE A 112 -0.82 -3.79 10.27
C ILE A 112 -2.27 -4.18 10.54
N ALA A 113 -3.20 -3.88 9.62
CA ALA A 113 -4.61 -4.27 9.74
C ALA A 113 -4.80 -5.79 9.72
N ASN A 114 -3.88 -6.52 9.07
CA ASN A 114 -3.89 -7.99 9.04
C ASN A 114 -3.22 -8.63 10.27
N LEU A 115 -2.55 -7.86 11.13
CA LEU A 115 -2.02 -8.37 12.39
C LEU A 115 -3.16 -8.56 13.39
N ILE A 116 -3.14 -9.71 14.08
CA ILE A 116 -4.00 -9.89 15.26
C ILE A 116 -3.50 -9.00 16.41
N PRO A 117 -4.36 -8.66 17.39
CA PRO A 117 -4.00 -7.77 18.50
C PRO A 117 -2.72 -8.20 19.23
N GLU A 118 -2.55 -9.50 19.48
CA GLU A 118 -1.38 -10.02 20.20
C GLU A 118 -0.08 -9.88 19.39
N GLN A 119 -0.14 -9.99 18.06
CA GLN A 119 1.03 -9.77 17.22
C GLN A 119 1.44 -8.29 17.24
N ARG A 120 0.46 -7.38 17.19
CA ARG A 120 0.68 -5.94 17.27
C ARG A 120 1.30 -5.53 18.60
N ALA A 121 0.72 -5.98 19.72
CA ALA A 121 1.20 -5.67 21.05
C ALA A 121 2.63 -6.19 21.29
N LEU A 122 2.96 -7.39 20.82
CA LEU A 122 4.33 -7.91 20.86
C LEU A 122 5.29 -7.05 20.04
N LEU A 123 4.92 -6.64 18.82
CA LEU A 123 5.77 -5.80 17.98
C LEU A 123 5.95 -4.39 18.54
N ASP A 124 4.93 -3.80 19.17
CA ASP A 124 5.02 -2.51 19.85
C ASP A 124 6.03 -2.55 21.00
N ARG A 125 6.00 -3.61 21.82
CA ARG A 125 6.96 -3.78 22.92
C ARG A 125 8.38 -3.99 22.43
N LEU A 126 8.56 -4.83 21.40
CA LEU A 126 9.86 -5.02 20.79
C LEU A 126 10.40 -3.72 20.17
N ALA A 127 9.52 -2.89 19.59
CA ALA A 127 9.89 -1.56 19.10
C ALA A 127 10.27 -0.60 20.24
N ALA A 128 9.66 -0.74 21.42
CA ALA A 128 10.03 -0.02 22.63
C ALA A 128 11.33 -0.50 23.28
N GLY A 129 11.93 -1.59 22.78
CA GLY A 129 13.20 -2.14 23.25
C GLY A 129 13.08 -3.32 24.22
N ASP A 130 11.86 -3.82 24.47
CA ASP A 130 11.68 -5.01 25.30
C ASP A 130 12.31 -6.25 24.66
N THR A 131 12.76 -7.18 25.50
CA THR A 131 13.10 -8.52 25.03
C THR A 131 11.84 -9.32 24.72
N ILE A 132 11.93 -10.38 23.91
CA ILE A 132 10.79 -11.27 23.61
C ILE A 132 10.20 -11.86 24.90
N ALA A 133 11.04 -12.20 25.89
CA ALA A 133 10.58 -12.74 27.17
C ALA A 133 9.82 -11.68 27.99
N ALA A 134 10.31 -10.44 28.03
CA ALA A 134 9.64 -9.33 28.71
C ALA A 134 8.30 -9.00 28.04
N ALA A 135 8.28 -8.93 26.71
CA ALA A 135 7.05 -8.70 25.94
C ALA A 135 6.03 -9.83 26.14
N ALA A 136 6.48 -11.09 26.15
CA ALA A 136 5.62 -12.23 26.40
C ALA A 136 4.99 -12.19 27.80
N ALA A 137 5.78 -11.89 28.83
CA ALA A 137 5.29 -11.77 30.20
C ALA A 137 4.25 -10.64 30.34
N ALA A 138 4.49 -9.50 29.70
CA ALA A 138 3.60 -8.35 29.77
C ALA A 138 2.30 -8.53 28.97
N GLU A 139 2.31 -9.38 27.93
CA GLU A 139 1.12 -9.80 27.17
C GLU A 139 0.49 -11.09 27.71
N PHE A 140 0.92 -11.58 28.89
CA PHE A 140 0.44 -12.82 29.52
C PHE A 140 0.55 -14.07 28.61
N LEU A 141 1.56 -14.09 27.74
CA LEU A 141 1.83 -15.19 26.82
C LEU A 141 3.01 -16.06 27.30
N SER A 142 2.95 -17.35 26.98
CA SER A 142 4.14 -18.20 27.08
C SER A 142 5.21 -17.75 26.07
N LEU A 143 6.48 -17.94 26.40
CA LEU A 143 7.59 -17.64 25.49
C LEU A 143 7.46 -18.39 24.14
N ARG A 144 6.96 -19.62 24.16
CA ARG A 144 6.71 -20.41 22.93
C ARG A 144 5.60 -19.78 22.08
N THR A 145 4.50 -19.35 22.71
CA THR A 145 3.40 -18.69 22.02
C THR A 145 3.85 -17.37 21.41
N ALA A 146 4.59 -16.55 22.16
CA ALA A 146 5.13 -15.29 21.68
C ALA A 146 6.06 -15.49 20.47
N ASN A 147 6.97 -16.47 20.53
CA ASN A 147 7.83 -16.83 19.40
C ASN A 147 7.03 -17.27 18.17
N ARG A 148 5.96 -18.06 18.36
CA ARG A 148 5.06 -18.45 17.27
C ARG A 148 4.37 -17.24 16.65
N ARG A 149 3.84 -16.31 17.46
CA ARG A 149 3.19 -15.07 16.99
C ARG A 149 4.16 -14.18 16.23
N ILE A 150 5.40 -14.04 16.69
CA ILE A 150 6.44 -13.28 15.98
C ILE A 150 6.81 -13.96 14.65
N ALA A 151 6.84 -15.30 14.60
CA ALA A 151 7.09 -16.02 13.36
C ALA A 151 5.96 -15.84 12.33
N GLU A 152 4.70 -15.92 12.77
CA GLU A 152 3.52 -15.57 11.95
C GLU A 152 3.60 -14.11 11.47
N ALA A 153 3.94 -13.21 12.40
CA ALA A 153 4.44 -11.85 12.22
C ALA A 153 5.30 -11.67 10.96
N ARG A 154 6.46 -12.32 11.02
CA ARG A 154 7.50 -12.29 9.98
C ARG A 154 7.01 -12.83 8.64
N ALA A 155 6.20 -13.89 8.67
CA ALA A 155 5.63 -14.46 7.46
C ALA A 155 4.68 -13.48 6.75
N LEU A 156 3.84 -12.78 7.52
CA LEU A 156 2.96 -11.73 6.98
C LEU A 156 3.75 -10.58 6.35
N PHE A 157 4.87 -10.17 6.96
CA PHE A 157 5.74 -9.14 6.40
C PHE A 157 6.72 -9.65 5.32
N GLY A 158 6.78 -10.95 5.05
CA GLY A 158 7.72 -11.54 4.09
C GLY A 158 9.20 -11.45 4.50
N VAL A 159 9.50 -11.33 5.80
CA VAL A 159 10.86 -11.08 6.32
C VAL A 159 11.45 -12.30 7.05
N ARG A 160 12.77 -12.31 7.20
CA ARG A 160 13.50 -13.46 7.75
C ARG A 160 13.89 -13.28 9.20
N THR A 161 13.92 -12.07 9.74
CA THR A 161 14.32 -11.84 11.14
C THR A 161 13.29 -11.03 11.92
N THR A 162 13.32 -11.16 13.25
CA THR A 162 12.47 -10.36 14.14
C THR A 162 12.78 -8.87 14.03
N ARG A 163 14.06 -8.50 13.87
CA ARG A 163 14.48 -7.11 13.69
C ARG A 163 13.88 -6.51 12.41
N GLU A 164 13.92 -7.25 11.30
CA GLU A 164 13.29 -6.83 10.04
C GLU A 164 11.77 -6.66 10.19
N ALA A 165 11.11 -7.56 10.93
CA ALA A 165 9.67 -7.45 11.18
C ALA A 165 9.32 -6.18 11.97
N VAL A 166 10.11 -5.85 13.00
CA VAL A 166 9.93 -4.60 13.77
C VAL A 166 10.14 -3.38 12.88
N LEU A 167 11.17 -3.37 12.03
CA LEU A 167 11.42 -2.26 11.09
C LEU A 167 10.32 -2.13 10.02
N ALA A 168 9.80 -3.24 9.51
CA ALA A 168 8.67 -3.26 8.59
C ALA A 168 7.40 -2.70 9.27
N TYR A 169 7.12 -3.14 10.49
CA TYR A 169 6.01 -2.67 11.30
C TYR A 169 6.09 -1.15 11.57
N LEU A 170 7.24 -0.63 11.98
CA LEU A 170 7.42 0.81 12.22
C LEU A 170 7.25 1.66 10.96
N ARG A 171 7.81 1.21 9.83
CA ARG A 171 7.64 1.89 8.53
C ARG A 171 6.18 1.94 8.11
N GLN A 172 5.43 0.87 8.35
CA GLN A 172 4.01 0.80 8.01
C GLN A 172 3.16 1.66 8.96
N ARG A 173 3.48 1.69 10.26
CA ARG A 173 2.77 2.51 11.27
C ARG A 173 2.95 4.01 11.01
N GLN A 174 4.08 4.44 10.48
CA GLN A 174 4.30 5.83 10.06
C GLN A 174 3.50 6.21 8.82
N ARG A 175 3.04 5.23 8.02
CA ARG A 175 2.24 5.45 6.80
C ARG A 175 0.74 5.48 7.07
N SER A 176 0.30 4.92 8.20
CA SER A 176 -1.10 4.96 8.68
C SER A 176 -1.22 5.92 9.86
N PRO A 177 -1.19 7.26 9.67
CA PRO A 177 -1.65 8.17 10.71
C PRO A 177 -3.17 7.98 10.88
N GLU A 178 -3.61 7.78 12.12
CA GLU A 178 -5.03 7.74 12.53
C GLU A 178 -5.80 8.99 12.10
#